data_AF-A0A3D6DGA3-F1
#
_entry.id   AF-A0A3D6DGA3-F1
#
_cell.length_a   1.000
_cell.length_b   1.000
_cell.length_c   1.000
_cell.angle_alpha   90.00
_cell.angle_beta   90.00
_cell.angle_gamma   90.00
#
_symmetry.space_group_name_H-M   'P 1'
#
loop_
_entity.id
_entity.type
_entity.pdbx_description
1 polymer ?
#
loop_
_entity_poly.entity_id
_entity_poly.type
_entity_poly.pdbx_seq_one_letter_code
_entity_poly.pdbx_strand_id
1 'polypeptide(L)'
;MPLAVETENPVWFEWAQQLTPLAFSLTSESRSALHLGAVLSGNLTAAWLGTVETYLEKHSLSLDMLAPLVLESVANALKGQALSTVSGPAVRNDRDTLNQQTEVLTHATQEQSDLATLHRILTNRILHHHGHNLLPPFQAKASAD
;
A
#
# COMPACT_ATOMS: atom_id res chain seq x y z
N MET A 1 10.32 -0.93 20.44
CA MET A 1 10.14 -1.73 19.21
C MET A 1 9.83 -3.16 19.63
N PRO A 2 8.77 -3.79 19.08
CA PRO A 2 8.51 -5.21 19.29
C PRO A 2 9.68 -6.06 18.78
N LEU A 3 10.00 -7.16 19.48
CA LEU A 3 11.04 -8.10 19.07
C LEU A 3 10.46 -9.51 18.97
N ALA A 4 10.48 -10.03 17.76
CA ALA A 4 10.02 -11.37 17.45
C ALA A 4 11.16 -12.36 17.75
N VAL A 5 10.93 -13.36 18.61
CA VAL A 5 11.95 -14.33 19.04
C VAL A 5 11.51 -15.76 18.71
N GLU A 6 12.31 -16.47 17.93
CA GLU A 6 12.13 -17.89 17.67
C GLU A 6 13.29 -18.67 18.28
N THR A 7 13.02 -19.30 19.42
CA THR A 7 13.99 -20.13 20.13
C THR A 7 13.26 -21.13 21.01
N GLU A 8 13.81 -22.32 21.17
CA GLU A 8 13.35 -23.31 22.15
C GLU A 8 14.06 -23.14 23.50
N ASN A 9 15.10 -22.30 23.57
CA ASN A 9 15.87 -22.09 24.79
C ASN A 9 15.28 -20.93 25.61
N PRO A 10 14.77 -21.18 26.83
CA PRO A 10 14.15 -20.14 27.65
C PRO A 10 15.12 -19.01 28.03
N VAL A 11 16.41 -19.29 28.18
CA VAL A 11 17.43 -18.28 28.52
C VAL A 11 17.55 -17.21 27.43
N TRP A 12 17.48 -17.62 26.15
CA TRP A 12 17.54 -16.66 25.05
C TRP A 12 16.29 -15.81 24.95
N PHE A 13 15.13 -16.38 25.28
CA PHE A 13 13.89 -15.62 25.35
C PHE A 13 13.90 -14.61 26.49
N GLU A 14 14.33 -15.02 27.69
CA GLU A 14 14.50 -14.12 28.85
C GLU A 14 15.48 -12.99 28.55
N TRP A 15 16.60 -13.30 27.89
CA TRP A 15 17.56 -12.28 27.46
C TRP A 15 16.93 -11.27 26.48
N ALA A 16 16.14 -11.73 25.51
CA ALA A 16 15.43 -10.83 24.60
C ALA A 16 14.43 -9.92 25.32
N GLN A 17 13.77 -10.41 26.39
CA GLN A 17 12.90 -9.59 27.24
C GLN A 17 13.65 -8.51 28.02
N GLN A 18 14.94 -8.73 28.33
CA GLN A 18 15.80 -7.69 28.91
C GLN A 18 16.13 -6.57 27.91
N LEU A 19 16.14 -6.86 26.59
CA LEU A 19 16.34 -5.84 25.55
C LEU A 19 15.08 -5.01 25.30
N THR A 20 13.91 -5.64 25.35
CA THR A 20 12.62 -4.96 25.18
C THR A 20 11.50 -5.73 25.88
N PRO A 21 10.64 -5.04 26.66
CA PRO A 21 9.49 -5.69 27.29
C PRO A 21 8.44 -6.16 26.26
N LEU A 22 8.59 -5.76 24.99
CA LEU A 22 7.73 -6.15 23.87
C LEU A 22 8.26 -7.38 23.12
N ALA A 23 9.21 -8.14 23.69
CA ALA A 23 9.67 -9.38 23.10
C ALA A 23 8.59 -10.47 23.19
N PHE A 24 8.37 -11.20 22.09
CA PHE A 24 7.35 -12.24 22.02
C PHE A 24 7.83 -13.46 21.24
N SER A 25 7.39 -14.66 21.65
CA SER A 25 7.74 -15.91 21.01
C SER A 25 6.89 -16.18 19.77
N LEU A 26 7.44 -16.90 18.80
CA LEU A 26 6.75 -17.29 17.57
C LEU A 26 7.30 -18.58 16.99
N THR A 27 6.46 -19.30 16.24
CA THR A 27 6.85 -20.50 15.47
C THR A 27 7.50 -20.11 14.14
N SER A 28 8.21 -21.02 13.49
CA SER A 28 8.79 -20.77 12.16
C SER A 28 7.73 -20.36 11.12
N GLU A 29 6.52 -20.92 11.20
CA GLU A 29 5.38 -20.55 10.37
C GLU A 29 4.95 -19.10 10.64
N SER A 30 4.76 -18.75 11.92
CA SER A 30 4.40 -17.39 12.33
C SER A 30 5.51 -16.38 11.98
N ARG A 31 6.79 -16.78 12.04
CA ARG A 31 7.93 -15.96 11.60
C ARG A 31 7.82 -15.62 10.13
N SER A 32 7.55 -16.63 9.31
CA SER A 32 7.42 -16.47 7.87
C SER A 32 6.28 -15.50 7.54
N ALA A 33 5.12 -15.68 8.18
CA ALA A 33 3.97 -14.80 8.02
C ALA A 33 4.27 -13.35 8.48
N LEU A 34 4.90 -13.18 9.64
CA LEU A 34 5.27 -11.86 10.16
C LEU A 34 6.30 -11.15 9.26
N HIS A 35 7.30 -11.88 8.77
CA HIS A 35 8.30 -11.35 7.85
C HIS A 35 7.68 -10.90 6.53
N LEU A 36 6.82 -11.74 5.94
CA LEU A 36 6.08 -11.36 4.73
C LEU A 36 5.21 -10.13 5.00
N GLY A 37 4.51 -10.08 6.13
CA GLY A 37 3.76 -8.91 6.57
C GLY A 37 4.61 -7.65 6.60
N ALA A 38 5.81 -7.72 7.17
CA ALA A 38 6.76 -6.59 7.22
C ALA A 38 7.22 -6.13 5.83
N VAL A 39 7.46 -7.07 4.90
CA VAL A 39 7.78 -6.73 3.50
C VAL A 39 6.60 -6.01 2.84
N LEU A 40 5.38 -6.53 3.00
CA LEU A 40 4.18 -5.97 2.40
C LEU A 40 3.81 -4.60 2.97
N SER A 41 3.97 -4.37 4.28
CA SER A 41 3.57 -3.13 4.94
C SER A 41 4.68 -2.08 5.08
N GLY A 42 5.94 -2.49 4.93
CA GLY A 42 7.11 -1.62 5.04
C GLY A 42 7.73 -1.38 3.68
N ASN A 43 8.39 -2.40 3.14
CA ASN A 43 9.15 -2.30 1.90
C ASN A 43 8.26 -1.90 0.72
N LEU A 44 7.07 -2.51 0.57
CA LEU A 44 6.17 -2.15 -0.52
C LEU A 44 5.51 -0.78 -0.34
N THR A 45 5.30 -0.32 0.89
CA THR A 45 4.86 1.07 1.12
C THR A 45 5.93 2.06 0.67
N ALA A 46 7.21 1.80 0.98
CA ALA A 46 8.31 2.63 0.49
C ALA A 46 8.42 2.60 -1.04
N ALA A 47 8.30 1.41 -1.65
CA ALA A 47 8.32 1.26 -3.11
C ALA A 47 7.14 2.00 -3.79
N TRP A 48 5.95 1.98 -3.19
CA TRP A 48 4.80 2.75 -3.67
C TRP A 48 5.07 4.25 -3.60
N LEU A 49 5.58 4.75 -2.48
CA LEU A 49 5.93 6.17 -2.33
C LEU A 49 6.99 6.59 -3.36
N GLY A 50 8.02 5.78 -3.60
CA GLY A 50 9.01 6.05 -4.65
C GLY A 50 8.41 6.06 -6.07
N THR A 51 7.44 5.18 -6.34
CA THR A 51 6.72 5.18 -7.62
C THR A 51 5.92 6.48 -7.82
N VAL A 52 5.25 6.96 -6.76
CA VAL A 52 4.51 8.23 -6.77
C VAL A 52 5.46 9.43 -6.87
N GLU A 53 6.62 9.38 -6.21
CA GLU A 53 7.67 10.39 -6.30
C GLU A 53 8.13 10.58 -7.75
N THR A 54 8.51 9.51 -8.45
CA THR A 54 8.90 9.58 -9.87
C THR A 54 7.78 10.16 -10.75
N TYR A 55 6.52 9.83 -10.47
CA TYR A 55 5.38 10.42 -11.18
C TYR A 55 5.28 11.93 -10.95
N LEU A 56 5.38 12.39 -9.70
CA LEU A 56 5.32 13.82 -9.35
C LEU A 56 6.49 14.61 -9.94
N GLU A 57 7.70 14.06 -9.92
CA GLU A 57 8.90 14.69 -10.47
C GLU A 57 8.77 14.97 -11.98
N LYS A 58 8.15 14.05 -12.74
CA LYS A 58 7.84 14.26 -14.16
C LYS A 58 6.90 15.45 -14.40
N HIS A 59 6.12 15.82 -13.38
CA HIS A 59 5.25 16.98 -13.38
C HIS A 59 5.84 18.18 -12.62
N SER A 60 7.15 18.16 -12.30
CA SER A 60 7.83 19.21 -11.54
C SER A 60 7.23 19.47 -10.15
N LEU A 61 6.70 18.43 -9.51
CA LEU A 61 6.15 18.45 -8.16
C LEU A 61 7.02 17.60 -7.21
N SER A 62 7.09 17.98 -5.93
CA SER A 62 7.80 17.21 -4.90
C SER A 62 6.84 16.37 -4.06
N LEU A 63 7.26 15.16 -3.69
CA LEU A 63 6.52 14.30 -2.76
C LEU A 63 6.31 14.96 -1.39
N ASP A 64 7.18 15.88 -0.98
CA ASP A 64 7.06 16.63 0.28
C ASP A 64 5.72 17.38 0.39
N MET A 65 5.14 17.79 -0.74
CA MET A 65 3.82 18.45 -0.78
C MET A 65 2.70 17.51 -0.29
N LEU A 66 2.90 16.19 -0.39
CA LEU A 66 1.96 15.16 0.05
C LEU A 66 2.35 14.51 1.39
N ALA A 67 3.54 14.78 1.93
CA ALA A 67 4.04 14.11 3.13
C ALA A 67 3.08 14.20 4.34
N PRO A 68 2.43 15.35 4.64
CA PRO A 68 1.45 15.41 5.73
C PRO A 68 0.27 14.46 5.53
N LEU A 69 -0.24 14.34 4.30
CA LEU A 69 -1.34 13.45 3.94
C LEU A 69 -0.94 11.97 4.05
N VAL A 70 0.28 11.63 3.62
CA VAL A 70 0.82 10.27 3.73
C VAL A 70 0.94 9.87 5.20
N LEU A 71 1.51 10.74 6.04
CA LEU A 71 1.67 10.49 7.47
C LEU A 71 0.32 10.29 8.17
N GLU A 72 -0.67 11.14 7.88
CA GLU A 72 -2.02 10.98 8.41
C GLU A 72 -2.67 9.67 7.97
N SER A 73 -2.55 9.33 6.69
CA SER A 73 -3.12 8.10 6.12
C SER A 73 -2.53 6.85 6.78
N VAL A 74 -1.20 6.80 6.94
CA VAL A 74 -0.51 5.68 7.62
C VAL A 74 -0.89 5.64 9.10
N ALA A 75 -0.88 6.79 9.79
CA ALA A 75 -1.23 6.85 11.20
C ALA A 75 -2.67 6.37 11.46
N ASN A 76 -3.62 6.72 10.58
CA ASN A 76 -4.99 6.24 10.69
C ASN A 76 -5.11 4.75 10.36
N ALA A 77 -4.42 4.26 9.33
CA ALA A 77 -4.41 2.84 9.00
C ALA A 77 -3.89 1.96 10.15
N LEU A 78 -2.89 2.45 10.89
CA LEU A 78 -2.30 1.76 12.05
C LEU A 78 -3.19 1.72 13.29
N LYS A 79 -4.25 2.54 13.37
CA LYS A 79 -5.25 2.48 14.46
C LYS A 79 -6.21 1.28 14.34
N GLY A 80 -6.19 0.57 13.21
CA GLY A 80 -7.03 -0.57 12.93
C GLY A 80 -8.07 -0.30 11.84
N GLN A 81 -8.54 -1.36 11.18
CA GLN A 81 -9.49 -1.30 10.05
C GLN A 81 -9.05 -0.38 8.91
N ALA A 82 -7.80 -0.51 8.44
CA ALA A 82 -7.19 0.38 7.45
C ALA A 82 -8.05 0.68 6.20
N LEU A 83 -8.80 -0.31 5.67
CA LEU A 83 -9.67 -0.09 4.50
C LEU A 83 -10.89 0.79 4.80
N SER A 84 -11.33 0.83 6.06
CA SER A 84 -12.42 1.70 6.53
C SER A 84 -11.95 3.13 6.79
N THR A 85 -10.65 3.37 6.99
CA THR A 85 -10.10 4.71 7.20
C THR A 85 -9.79 5.45 5.90
N VAL A 86 -9.81 4.75 4.75
CA VAL A 86 -9.61 5.36 3.44
C VAL A 86 -10.77 6.33 3.14
N SER A 87 -10.47 7.44 2.48
CA SER A 87 -11.45 8.38 1.95
C SER A 87 -11.21 8.60 0.45
N GLY A 88 -12.04 9.43 -0.19
CA GLY A 88 -11.84 9.81 -1.60
C GLY A 88 -12.82 9.15 -2.58
N PRO A 89 -12.53 9.21 -3.90
CA PRO A 89 -13.50 8.92 -4.95
C PRO A 89 -13.96 7.46 -4.96
N ALA A 90 -13.07 6.50 -4.66
CA ALA A 90 -13.42 5.08 -4.60
C ALA A 90 -14.44 4.76 -3.50
N VAL A 91 -14.28 5.35 -2.31
CA VAL A 91 -15.22 5.17 -1.18
C VAL A 91 -16.60 5.75 -1.53
N ARG A 92 -16.61 6.92 -2.17
CA ARG A 92 -17.85 7.60 -2.59
C ARG A 92 -18.44 7.08 -3.91
N ASN A 93 -17.80 6.10 -4.55
CA ASN A 93 -18.18 5.61 -5.87
C ASN A 93 -18.26 6.70 -6.95
N ASP A 94 -17.38 7.70 -6.88
CA ASP A 94 -17.29 8.85 -7.79
C ASP A 94 -16.66 8.41 -9.12
N ARG A 95 -17.49 7.88 -10.03
CA ARG A 95 -17.04 7.25 -11.28
C ARG A 95 -16.40 8.24 -12.23
N ASP A 96 -16.88 9.46 -12.28
CA ASP A 96 -16.34 10.48 -13.19
C ASP A 96 -14.89 10.80 -12.80
N THR A 97 -14.61 10.99 -11.51
CA THR A 97 -13.25 11.20 -11.02
C THR A 97 -12.36 9.97 -11.26
N LEU A 98 -12.86 8.75 -11.01
CA LEU A 98 -12.09 7.52 -11.22
C LEU A 98 -11.76 7.28 -12.70
N ASN A 99 -12.67 7.61 -13.61
CA ASN A 99 -12.45 7.50 -15.05
C ASN A 99 -11.39 8.50 -15.51
N GLN A 100 -11.47 9.76 -15.06
CA GLN A 100 -10.45 10.78 -15.37
C GLN A 100 -9.05 10.37 -14.88
N GLN A 101 -8.96 9.83 -13.65
CA GLN A 101 -7.69 9.30 -13.13
C GLN A 101 -7.14 8.17 -14.01
N THR A 102 -8.01 7.25 -14.44
CA THR A 102 -7.65 6.13 -15.31
C THR A 102 -7.12 6.64 -16.65
N GLU A 103 -7.80 7.61 -17.27
CA GLU A 103 -7.39 8.22 -18.54
C GLU A 103 -5.99 8.84 -18.42
N VAL A 104 -5.75 9.68 -17.40
CA VAL A 104 -4.44 10.32 -17.15
C VAL A 104 -3.31 9.29 -17.03
N LEU A 105 -3.57 8.13 -16.42
CA LEU A 105 -2.56 7.09 -16.22
C LEU A 105 -2.33 6.20 -17.45
N THR A 106 -3.28 6.12 -18.38
CA THR A 106 -3.18 5.24 -19.57
C THR A 106 -2.37 5.82 -20.75
N HIS A 107 -1.85 7.03 -20.63
CA HIS A 107 -1.15 7.70 -21.73
C HIS A 107 0.38 7.55 -21.68
N ALA A 108 0.92 6.71 -22.58
CA ALA A 108 2.17 6.89 -23.36
C ALA A 108 3.50 6.20 -22.95
N THR A 109 3.66 5.51 -21.81
CA THR A 109 4.90 4.75 -21.51
C THR A 109 4.67 3.45 -20.73
N GLN A 110 5.62 2.50 -20.79
CA GLN A 110 5.56 1.24 -20.02
C GLN A 110 5.50 1.50 -18.49
N GLU A 111 6.22 2.50 -17.99
CA GLU A 111 6.20 2.87 -16.57
C GLU A 111 4.83 3.42 -16.12
N GLN A 112 4.16 4.19 -16.98
CA GLN A 112 2.78 4.61 -16.75
C GLN A 112 1.80 3.43 -16.77
N SER A 113 2.09 2.37 -17.51
CA SER A 113 1.30 1.12 -17.49
C SER A 113 1.34 0.42 -16.14
N ASP A 114 2.51 0.37 -15.49
CA ASP A 114 2.66 -0.24 -14.16
C ASP A 114 1.97 0.61 -13.09
N LEU A 115 2.13 1.94 -13.12
CA LEU A 115 1.42 2.86 -12.23
C LEU A 115 -0.11 2.76 -12.41
N ALA A 116 -0.60 2.70 -13.65
CA ALA A 116 -2.01 2.49 -13.94
C ALA A 116 -2.51 1.15 -13.37
N THR A 117 -1.71 0.09 -13.52
CA THR A 117 -2.03 -1.23 -12.96
C THR A 117 -2.12 -1.20 -11.43
N LEU A 118 -1.16 -0.58 -10.75
CA LEU A 118 -1.17 -0.42 -9.30
C LEU A 118 -2.35 0.43 -8.83
N HIS A 119 -2.62 1.56 -9.49
CA HIS A 119 -3.80 2.39 -9.22
C HIS A 119 -5.08 1.57 -9.32
N ARG A 120 -5.26 0.79 -10.39
CA ARG A 120 -6.45 -0.05 -10.59
C ARG A 120 -6.59 -1.11 -9.51
N ILE A 121 -5.51 -1.81 -9.17
CA ILE A 121 -5.52 -2.88 -8.15
C ILE A 121 -5.91 -2.30 -6.79
N LEU A 122 -5.26 -1.22 -6.37
CA LEU A 122 -5.51 -0.59 -5.06
C LEU A 122 -6.90 0.06 -5.01
N THR A 123 -7.33 0.73 -6.08
CA THR A 123 -8.67 1.31 -6.19
C THR A 123 -9.75 0.24 -6.13
N ASN A 124 -9.57 -0.89 -6.83
CA ASN A 124 -10.50 -2.01 -6.78
C ASN A 124 -10.56 -2.65 -5.40
N ARG A 125 -9.46 -2.67 -4.65
CA ARG A 125 -9.47 -3.14 -3.26
C ARG A 125 -10.35 -2.25 -2.38
N ILE A 126 -10.33 -0.93 -2.58
CA ILE A 126 -11.19 0.02 -1.86
C ILE A 126 -12.65 -0.16 -2.31
N LEU A 127 -12.93 -0.16 -3.62
CA LEU A 127 -14.29 -0.34 -4.16
C LEU A 127 -14.95 -1.62 -3.64
N HIS A 128 -14.22 -2.74 -3.68
CA HIS A 128 -14.71 -4.04 -3.22
C HIS A 128 -15.05 -4.01 -1.72
N HIS A 129 -14.17 -3.44 -0.89
CA HIS A 129 -14.42 -3.31 0.56
C HIS A 129 -15.69 -2.51 0.86
N HIS A 130 -16.01 -1.51 0.04
CA HIS A 130 -17.18 -0.63 0.19
C HIS A 130 -18.40 -1.09 -0.62
N GLY A 131 -18.38 -2.29 -1.21
CA GLY A 131 -19.54 -2.87 -1.91
C GLY A 131 -19.83 -2.31 -3.30
N HIS A 132 -18.86 -1.64 -3.92
CA HIS A 132 -19.00 -1.02 -5.25
C HIS A 132 -18.47 -1.92 -6.37
N ASN A 133 -18.97 -1.70 -7.59
CA ASN A 133 -18.48 -2.41 -8.78
C ASN A 133 -17.00 -2.11 -9.06
N LEU A 134 -16.24 -3.09 -9.54
CA LEU A 134 -14.83 -2.89 -9.88
C LEU A 134 -14.66 -2.01 -11.11
N LEU A 135 -13.51 -1.35 -11.23
CA LEU A 135 -13.09 -0.70 -12.47
C LEU A 135 -12.85 -1.78 -13.55
N PRO A 136 -13.24 -1.49 -14.81
CA PRO A 136 -12.98 -2.41 -15.92
C PRO A 136 -11.47 -2.61 -16.13
N PRO A 137 -11.04 -3.70 -16.78
CA PRO A 137 -9.67 -3.81 -17.27
C PRO A 137 -9.36 -2.68 -18.24
N PHE A 138 -8.09 -2.29 -18.31
CA PHE A 138 -7.61 -1.38 -19.35
C PHE A 138 -7.95 -1.99 -20.71
N GLN A 139 -8.82 -1.33 -21.46
CA GLN A 139 -9.05 -1.71 -22.84
C GLN A 139 -7.83 -1.24 -23.62
N ALA A 140 -7.12 -2.17 -24.26
CA ALA A 140 -6.18 -1.77 -25.29
C ALA A 140 -6.99 -0.96 -26.31
N LYS A 141 -6.62 0.30 -26.56
CA LYS A 141 -7.12 0.99 -27.75
C LYS A 141 -6.72 0.08 -28.91
N ALA A 142 -7.71 -0.49 -29.59
CA ALA A 142 -7.47 -1.08 -30.89
C ALA A 142 -6.68 -0.04 -31.69
N SER A 143 -5.54 -0.45 -32.25
CA SER A 143 -4.79 0.36 -33.20
C SER A 143 -5.80 0.93 -34.19
N ALA A 144 -5.96 2.25 -34.20
CA ALA A 144 -6.70 2.90 -35.25
C ALA A 144 -5.91 2.60 -36.54
N ASP A 145 -6.54 1.84 -37.44
CA ASP A 145 -6.03 1.51 -38.77
C ASP A 145 -5.67 2.77 -39.57
#